data_AF-A0A429ZXM1-F1
#
_entry.id   AF-A0A429ZXM1-F1
#
_cell.length_a   1.000
_cell.length_b   1.000
_cell.length_c   1.000
_cell.angle_alpha   90.00
_cell.angle_beta   90.00
_cell.angle_gamma   90.00
#
_symmetry.space_group_name_H-M   'P 1'
#
loop_
_entity.id
_entity.type
_entity.pdbx_description
1 polymer ?
#
loop_
_entity_poly.entity_id
_entity_poly.type
_entity_poly.pdbx_seq_one_letter_code
_entity_poly.pdbx_strand_id
1 'polypeptide(L)'
;MKLFKNGYFWLFLAFLILGIYQLLTFFAYINILNFLAGILFIIAAGLVLLAVLKPKKSTTNNDTIDVNIPEKTLVTETTEVITSEEVPQLTDTELEEVKIMLREESEAYIVRWISDQKNISMDTAQEVYEGVLINMEKPF
;
A
#
# COMPACT_ATOMS: atom_id res chain seq x y z
N MET A 1 6.27 17.87 13.23
CA MET A 1 7.74 17.76 13.04
C MET A 1 8.30 16.47 13.69
N LYS A 2 7.78 15.28 13.30
CA LYS A 2 8.25 13.96 13.83
C LYS A 2 9.21 13.23 12.86
N LEU A 3 9.16 13.55 11.57
CA LEU A 3 10.00 12.94 10.52
C LEU A 3 11.50 13.23 10.70
N PHE A 4 11.87 14.46 11.09
CA PHE A 4 13.27 14.86 11.31
C PHE A 4 13.97 14.18 12.51
N LYS A 5 13.20 13.53 13.40
CA LYS A 5 13.76 12.74 14.51
C LYS A 5 14.02 11.28 14.14
N ASN A 6 13.58 10.85 12.95
CA ASN A 6 13.72 9.48 12.51
C ASN A 6 15.03 9.32 11.72
N GLY A 7 15.95 8.48 12.19
CA GLY A 7 17.27 8.28 11.58
C GLY A 7 17.19 7.84 10.11
N TYR A 8 16.13 7.12 9.75
CA TYR A 8 15.87 6.68 8.38
C TYR A 8 15.61 7.83 7.40
N PHE A 9 15.08 8.98 7.86
CA PHE A 9 14.90 10.15 7.01
C PHE A 9 16.26 10.76 6.61
N TRP A 10 17.21 10.81 7.55
CA TRP A 10 18.57 11.28 7.29
C TRP A 10 19.33 10.31 6.39
N LEU A 11 19.10 9.01 6.56
CA LEU A 11 19.66 7.99 5.70
C LEU A 11 19.15 8.10 4.26
N PHE A 12 17.84 8.31 4.08
CA PHE A 12 17.24 8.64 2.79
C PHE A 12 17.90 9.88 2.16
N LEU A 13 18.03 10.96 2.93
CA LEU A 13 18.60 12.22 2.44
C LEU A 13 20.06 12.05 2.00
N ALA A 14 20.86 11.28 2.74
CA ALA A 14 22.25 10.97 2.37
C ALA A 14 22.33 10.20 1.05
N PHE A 15 21.51 9.16 0.88
CA PHE A 15 21.48 8.38 -0.37
C PHE A 15 20.99 9.21 -1.57
N LEU A 16 20.01 10.09 -1.35
CA LEU A 16 19.51 10.99 -2.39
C LEU A 16 20.61 11.96 -2.87
N ILE A 17 21.33 12.58 -1.94
CA ILE A 17 22.43 13.51 -2.27
C ILE A 17 23.56 12.78 -2.99
N LEU A 18 23.95 11.58 -2.52
CA LEU A 18 24.96 10.76 -3.20
C LEU A 18 24.52 10.38 -4.62
N GLY A 19 23.26 9.98 -4.81
CA GLY A 19 22.74 9.61 -6.13
C GLY A 19 22.76 10.77 -7.12
N ILE A 20 22.31 11.95 -6.70
CA ILE A 20 22.34 13.16 -7.53
C ILE A 20 23.79 13.57 -7.85
N TYR A 21 24.68 13.52 -6.86
CA TYR A 21 26.10 13.82 -7.07
C TYR A 21 26.72 12.88 -8.12
N GLN A 22 26.46 11.58 -8.03
CA GLN A 22 26.96 10.59 -8.98
C GLN A 22 26.46 10.85 -10.41
N LEU A 23 25.18 11.22 -10.57
CA LEU A 23 24.61 11.60 -11.87
C LEU A 23 25.25 12.88 -12.44
N LEU A 24 25.49 13.89 -11.61
CA LEU A 24 26.19 15.10 -12.04
C LEU A 24 27.62 14.78 -12.50
N THR A 25 28.34 13.92 -11.77
CA THR A 25 29.66 13.44 -12.20
C THR A 25 29.61 12.57 -13.46
N PHE A 26 28.50 11.87 -13.74
CA PHE A 26 28.34 11.21 -15.04
C PHE A 26 28.29 12.23 -16.18
N PHE A 27 27.47 13.28 -16.08
CA PHE A 27 27.41 14.30 -17.12
C PHE A 27 28.74 15.06 -17.28
N ALA A 28 29.50 15.21 -16.19
CA ALA A 28 30.80 15.88 -16.22
C ALA A 28 31.93 15.02 -16.84
N TYR A 29 31.92 13.70 -16.64
CA TYR A 29 33.05 12.83 -17.01
C TYR A 29 32.69 11.69 -18.00
N ILE A 30 31.41 11.58 -18.41
CA ILE A 30 30.86 10.52 -19.27
C ILE A 30 31.31 9.13 -18.79
N ASN A 31 31.12 8.88 -17.49
CA ASN A 31 31.51 7.61 -16.87
C ASN A 31 30.27 6.76 -16.55
N ILE A 32 30.07 5.68 -17.31
CA ILE A 32 28.93 4.78 -17.19
C ILE A 32 28.81 4.14 -15.80
N LEU A 33 29.93 3.95 -15.08
CA LEU A 33 29.92 3.41 -13.72
C LEU A 33 29.28 4.40 -12.74
N ASN A 34 29.50 5.71 -12.91
CA ASN A 34 28.87 6.74 -12.09
C ASN A 34 27.38 6.87 -12.40
N PHE A 35 26.98 6.66 -13.65
CA PHE A 35 25.57 6.61 -14.03
C PHE A 35 24.84 5.43 -13.34
N LEU A 36 25.43 4.24 -13.41
CA LEU A 36 24.88 3.05 -12.78
C LEU A 36 24.83 3.20 -11.25
N ALA A 37 25.89 3.73 -10.64
CA ALA A 37 25.92 4.03 -9.21
C ALA A 37 24.85 5.06 -8.82
N GLY A 38 24.67 6.13 -9.61
CA GLY A 38 23.66 7.15 -9.37
C GLY A 38 22.24 6.58 -9.38
N ILE A 39 21.91 5.75 -10.37
CA ILE A 39 20.61 5.05 -10.44
C ILE A 39 20.42 4.14 -9.22
N LEU A 40 21.43 3.34 -8.86
CA LEU A 40 21.36 2.45 -7.69
C LEU A 40 21.11 3.23 -6.39
N PHE A 41 21.75 4.39 -6.22
CA PHE A 41 21.54 5.24 -5.04
C PHE A 41 20.15 5.89 -5.01
N ILE A 42 19.58 6.27 -6.17
CA ILE A 42 18.20 6.78 -6.24
C ILE A 42 17.18 5.68 -5.90
N ILE A 43 17.37 4.47 -6.44
CA ILE A 43 16.50 3.33 -6.13
C ILE A 43 16.57 3.01 -4.62
N ALA A 44 17.78 2.98 -4.04
CA ALA A 44 17.97 2.77 -2.61
C ALA A 44 17.28 3.86 -1.77
N ALA A 45 17.38 5.13 -2.17
CA ALA A 45 16.66 6.22 -1.52
C ALA A 45 15.13 6.00 -1.58
N GLY A 46 14.60 5.60 -2.74
CA GLY A 46 13.19 5.25 -2.89
C GLY A 46 12.73 4.12 -1.96
N LEU A 47 13.53 3.08 -1.80
CA LEU A 47 13.25 1.96 -0.88
C LEU A 47 13.26 2.40 0.58
N VAL A 48 14.23 3.23 0.98
CA VAL A 48 14.28 3.79 2.34
C VAL A 48 13.06 4.67 2.60
N LEU A 49 12.64 5.48 1.61
CA LEU A 49 11.44 6.30 1.72
C LEU A 49 10.18 5.44 1.89
N LEU A 50 10.05 4.35 1.12
CA LEU A 50 8.95 3.38 1.26
C LEU A 50 8.94 2.73 2.66
N ALA A 51 10.11 2.37 3.18
CA ALA A 51 10.24 1.79 4.52
C ALA A 51 9.82 2.78 5.63
N VAL A 52 10.08 4.08 5.43
CA VAL A 52 9.66 5.14 6.35
C VAL A 52 8.17 5.44 6.25
N LEU A 53 7.58 5.30 5.07
CA LEU A 53 6.16 5.57 4.82
C LEU A 53 5.25 4.38 5.15
N LYS A 54 5.78 3.17 5.30
CA LYS A 54 4.98 2.00 5.61
C LYS A 54 4.20 2.23 6.92
N PRO A 55 2.86 2.18 6.91
CA PRO A 55 2.08 2.24 8.13
C PRO A 55 2.49 1.08 9.02
N LYS A 56 2.72 1.39 10.29
CA LYS A 56 3.10 0.41 11.31
C LYS A 56 1.95 -0.60 11.40
N LYS A 57 2.08 -1.77 10.76
CA LYS A 57 1.17 -2.89 11.00
C LYS A 57 1.21 -3.15 12.51
N SER A 58 0.04 -3.01 13.14
CA SER A 58 -0.17 -3.42 14.52
C SER A 58 0.34 -4.85 14.65
N THR A 59 1.26 -5.04 15.58
CA THR A 59 1.95 -6.29 15.79
C THR A 59 0.97 -7.24 16.47
N THR A 60 0.27 -8.07 15.69
CA THR A 60 -0.38 -9.27 16.22
C THR A 60 0.74 -10.28 16.49
N ASN A 61 1.30 -10.21 17.70
CA ASN A 61 2.15 -11.26 18.26
C ASN A 61 1.24 -12.43 18.67
N ASN A 62 1.38 -13.54 17.98
CA ASN A 62 1.01 -14.85 18.49
C ASN A 62 2.24 -15.37 19.24
N ASP A 63 2.16 -15.46 20.57
CA ASP A 63 2.87 -16.46 21.37
C ASP A 63 2.16 -16.61 22.72
N THR A 64 2.01 -17.87 23.11
CA THR A 64 1.09 -18.45 24.10
C THR A 64 1.45 -18.13 25.56
N ILE A 65 0.45 -18.06 26.47
CA ILE A 65 0.38 -18.67 27.83
C ILE A 65 -0.70 -17.98 28.69
N ASP A 66 -1.79 -18.74 28.92
CA ASP A 66 -2.52 -18.97 30.18
C ASP A 66 -2.62 -17.85 31.26
N VAL A 67 -3.79 -17.20 31.36
CA VAL A 67 -4.34 -16.70 32.64
C VAL A 67 -5.87 -16.85 32.65
N ASN A 68 -6.34 -17.41 33.76
CA ASN A 68 -7.67 -17.94 34.07
C ASN A 68 -8.56 -16.88 34.78
N ILE A 69 -9.71 -16.49 34.17
CA ILE A 69 -11.04 -16.10 34.76
C ILE A 69 -11.14 -14.79 35.63
N PRO A 70 -12.30 -14.12 35.96
CA PRO A 70 -13.71 -14.05 35.43
C PRO A 70 -14.32 -12.62 35.19
N GLU A 71 -15.48 -12.62 34.51
CA GLU A 71 -16.75 -11.83 34.64
C GLU A 71 -16.85 -10.28 34.77
N LYS A 72 -17.91 -9.81 34.06
CA LYS A 72 -18.83 -8.68 34.31
C LYS A 72 -18.39 -7.30 33.79
N THR A 73 -19.06 -6.69 32.81
CA THR A 73 -20.48 -6.31 32.85
C THR A 73 -20.98 -5.91 31.45
N LEU A 74 -22.10 -6.51 31.03
CA LEU A 74 -22.94 -6.13 29.88
C LEU A 74 -23.58 -4.75 30.06
N VAL A 75 -23.66 -3.96 28.98
CA VAL A 75 -24.90 -3.32 28.47
C VAL A 75 -24.71 -3.14 26.95
N THR A 76 -25.21 -4.04 26.08
CA THR A 76 -26.47 -3.94 25.30
C THR A 76 -26.51 -2.67 24.42
N GLU A 77 -26.45 -2.73 23.09
CA GLU A 77 -27.52 -3.20 22.19
C GLU A 77 -27.00 -3.83 20.87
N THR A 78 -27.42 -5.08 20.64
CA THR A 78 -27.90 -5.74 19.41
C THR A 78 -27.49 -5.13 18.05
N THR A 79 -26.76 -5.82 17.16
CA THR A 79 -27.24 -6.76 16.10
C THR A 79 -26.06 -6.74 15.11
N GLU A 80 -25.39 -7.79 14.64
CA GLU A 80 -25.83 -9.06 14.07
C GLU A 80 -24.58 -9.95 13.94
N VAL A 81 -24.71 -11.23 14.26
CA VAL A 81 -23.75 -12.24 13.81
C VAL A 81 -24.00 -12.44 12.32
N ILE A 82 -23.09 -11.97 11.46
CA ILE A 82 -23.01 -12.45 10.08
C ILE A 82 -21.60 -12.99 9.85
N THR A 83 -21.57 -14.31 9.83
CA THR A 83 -20.56 -15.19 9.28
C THR A 83 -20.12 -14.79 7.87
N SER A 84 -18.83 -14.93 7.58
CA SER A 84 -18.21 -14.89 6.24
C SER A 84 -18.28 -13.51 5.56
N GLU A 85 -17.14 -12.81 5.53
CA GLU A 85 -16.91 -11.67 4.64
C GLU A 85 -17.06 -12.14 3.19
N GLU A 86 -18.29 -12.10 2.66
CA GLU A 86 -18.52 -12.09 1.23
C GLU A 86 -17.91 -10.79 0.70
N VAL A 87 -16.80 -10.91 -0.01
CA VAL A 87 -16.17 -9.80 -0.73
C VAL A 87 -17.28 -9.14 -1.57
N PRO A 88 -17.61 -7.86 -1.33
CA PRO A 88 -18.72 -7.20 -2.00
C PRO A 88 -18.47 -7.18 -3.50
N GLN A 89 -19.32 -7.87 -4.26
CA GLN A 89 -19.16 -7.96 -5.71
C GLN A 89 -19.66 -6.69 -6.40
N LEU A 90 -18.96 -6.28 -7.46
CA LEU A 90 -19.43 -5.25 -8.37
C LEU A 90 -20.57 -5.81 -9.22
N THR A 91 -21.57 -4.96 -9.49
CA THR A 91 -22.61 -5.24 -10.48
C THR A 91 -22.03 -5.20 -11.89
N ASP A 92 -22.71 -5.80 -12.86
CA ASP A 92 -22.25 -5.83 -14.27
C ASP A 92 -22.00 -4.43 -14.84
N THR A 93 -22.80 -3.44 -14.43
CA THR A 93 -22.64 -2.04 -14.88
C THR A 93 -21.39 -1.39 -14.26
N GLU A 94 -21.17 -1.59 -12.96
CA GLU A 94 -19.98 -1.08 -12.27
C GLU A 94 -18.70 -1.77 -12.77
N LEU A 95 -18.78 -3.05 -13.14
CA LEU A 95 -17.66 -3.79 -13.72
C LEU A 95 -17.26 -3.22 -15.08
N GLU A 96 -18.21 -2.88 -15.95
CA GLU A 96 -17.93 -2.20 -17.22
C GLU A 96 -17.33 -0.82 -17.01
N GLU A 97 -17.79 -0.08 -15.99
CA GLU A 97 -17.21 1.21 -15.63
C GLU A 97 -15.76 1.07 -15.17
N VAL A 98 -15.46 0.09 -14.32
CA VAL A 98 -14.09 -0.23 -13.89
C VAL A 98 -13.21 -0.65 -15.08
N LYS A 99 -13.73 -1.42 -16.04
CA LYS A 99 -13.00 -1.79 -17.27
C LYS A 99 -12.64 -0.59 -18.14
N ILE A 100 -13.51 0.43 -18.18
CA ILE A 100 -13.23 1.69 -18.87
C ILE A 100 -12.15 2.46 -18.09
N MET A 101 -12.32 2.61 -16.78
CA MET A 101 -11.35 3.30 -15.93
C MET A 101 -9.97 2.65 -15.95
N LEU A 102 -9.86 1.33 -16.08
CA LEU A 102 -8.57 0.63 -16.21
C LEU A 102 -7.72 1.09 -17.40
N ARG A 103 -8.32 1.73 -18.42
CA ARG A 103 -7.61 2.25 -19.60
C ARG A 103 -7.18 3.71 -19.44
N GLU A 104 -7.86 4.46 -18.59
CA GLU A 104 -7.79 5.93 -18.55
C GLU A 104 -7.29 6.46 -17.20
N GLU A 105 -7.48 5.70 -16.12
CA GLU A 105 -7.29 6.13 -14.74
C GLU A 105 -6.23 5.30 -14.00
N SER A 106 -5.72 5.86 -12.91
CA SER A 106 -4.79 5.16 -12.02
C SER A 106 -5.51 4.16 -11.10
N GLU A 107 -4.84 3.07 -10.75
CA GLU A 107 -5.33 2.07 -9.76
C GLU A 107 -5.86 2.72 -8.49
N ALA A 108 -5.13 3.68 -7.92
CA ALA A 108 -5.53 4.37 -6.69
C ALA A 108 -6.85 5.13 -6.83
N TYR A 109 -7.18 5.62 -8.03
CA TYR A 109 -8.46 6.27 -8.31
C TYR A 109 -9.58 5.23 -8.40
N ILE A 110 -9.35 4.11 -9.09
CA ILE A 110 -10.31 3.03 -9.26
C ILE A 110 -10.68 2.41 -7.90
N VAL A 111 -9.68 2.12 -7.07
CA VAL A 111 -9.87 1.56 -5.73
C VAL A 111 -10.66 2.53 -4.84
N ARG A 112 -10.35 3.82 -4.92
CA ARG A 112 -11.13 4.85 -4.21
C ARG A 112 -12.58 4.92 -4.70
N TRP A 113 -12.79 4.87 -6.01
CA TRP A 113 -14.13 4.86 -6.59
C TRP A 113 -14.93 3.63 -6.12
N ILE A 114 -14.33 2.44 -6.10
CA ILE A 114 -14.97 1.22 -5.57
C ILE A 114 -15.33 1.39 -4.09
N SER A 115 -14.41 1.95 -3.29
CA SER A 115 -14.63 2.25 -1.87
C SER A 115 -15.82 3.19 -1.68
N ASP A 116 -15.89 4.26 -2.47
CA ASP A 116 -16.98 5.26 -2.41
C ASP A 116 -18.32 4.69 -2.89
N GLN A 117 -18.35 3.88 -3.96
CA GLN A 117 -19.58 3.27 -4.49
C GLN A 117 -20.16 2.21 -3.56
N LYS A 118 -19.30 1.38 -2.96
CA LYS A 118 -19.74 0.30 -2.07
C LYS A 118 -19.78 0.70 -0.60
N ASN A 119 -19.34 1.90 -0.26
CA ASN A 119 -19.19 2.37 1.11
C ASN A 119 -18.39 1.36 1.97
N ILE A 120 -17.29 0.86 1.40
CA ILE A 120 -16.41 -0.14 2.01
C ILE A 120 -15.05 0.46 2.33
N SER A 121 -14.28 -0.24 3.18
CA SER A 121 -12.91 0.15 3.49
C SER A 121 -12.02 0.13 2.23
N MET A 122 -10.97 0.96 2.21
CA MET A 122 -9.99 0.96 1.12
C MET A 122 -9.30 -0.40 0.96
N ASP A 123 -9.08 -1.13 2.06
CA ASP A 123 -8.45 -2.45 2.03
C ASP A 123 -9.39 -3.46 1.33
N THR A 124 -10.69 -3.43 1.64
CA THR A 124 -11.69 -4.28 0.97
C THR A 124 -11.89 -3.87 -0.50
N ALA A 125 -11.85 -2.58 -0.82
CA ALA A 125 -11.95 -2.10 -2.20
C ALA A 125 -10.75 -2.54 -3.06
N GLN A 126 -9.56 -2.63 -2.47
CA GLN A 126 -8.37 -3.18 -3.12
C GLN A 126 -8.57 -4.67 -3.45
N GLU A 127 -9.11 -5.46 -2.53
CA GLU A 127 -9.40 -6.89 -2.77
C GLU A 127 -10.42 -7.09 -3.90
N VAL A 128 -11.45 -6.23 -3.95
CA VAL A 128 -12.44 -6.24 -5.04
C VAL A 128 -11.77 -5.90 -6.38
N TYR A 129 -10.92 -4.87 -6.40
CA TYR A 129 -10.16 -4.48 -7.60
C TYR A 129 -9.23 -5.60 -8.10
N GLU A 130 -8.50 -6.26 -7.20
CA GLU A 130 -7.66 -7.42 -7.53
C GLU A 130 -8.49 -8.58 -8.08
N GLY A 131 -9.67 -8.83 -7.52
CA GLY A 131 -10.63 -9.80 -8.04
C GLY A 131 -11.09 -9.49 -9.46
N VAL A 132 -11.31 -8.21 -9.79
CA VAL A 132 -11.64 -7.77 -11.15
C VAL A 132 -10.49 -8.03 -12.11
N LEU A 133 -9.25 -7.70 -11.73
CA LEU A 133 -8.07 -7.94 -12.56
C LEU A 133 -7.87 -9.43 -12.86
N ILE A 134 -7.99 -10.30 -11.85
CA ILE A 134 -7.85 -11.76 -12.01
C ILE A 134 -8.91 -12.32 -12.95
N ASN A 135 -10.14 -11.79 -12.88
CA ASN A 135 -11.22 -12.18 -13.79
C ASN A 135 -11.00 -11.68 -15.23
N MET A 136 -10.25 -10.59 -15.42
CA MET A 136 -9.89 -10.09 -16.76
C MET A 136 -8.70 -10.82 -17.39
N GLU A 137 -7.77 -11.37 -16.61
CA GLU A 137 -6.62 -12.15 -17.11
C GLU A 137 -7.01 -13.55 -17.61
N LYS A 138 -8.18 -14.08 -17.20
CA LYS A 138 -8.73 -15.30 -17.81
C LYS A 138 -9.42 -14.93 -19.13
N PRO A 139 -9.12 -15.60 -20.26
CA PRO A 139 -9.86 -15.38 -21.48
C PRO A 139 -11.32 -15.78 -21.24
N PHE A 140 -12.23 -14.83 -21.44
CA PHE A 140 -13.67 -15.05 -21.50
C PHE A 140 -14.05 -15.93 -22.69
#